data_AF-C7TNT4-F1
#
_entry.id   AF-C7TNT4-F1
#
_cell.length_a   1.000
_cell.length_b   1.000
_cell.length_c   1.000
_cell.angle_alpha   90.00
_cell.angle_beta   90.00
_cell.angle_gamma   90.00
#
_symmetry.space_group_name_H-M   'P 1'
#
loop_
_entity.id
_entity.type
_entity.pdbx_description
1 polymer ?
#
loop_
_entity_poly.entity_id
_entity_poly.type
_entity_poly.pdbx_seq_one_letter_code
_entity_poly.pdbx_strand_id
1 'polypeptide(L)'
;MHLRRKQLEEKREKEEQRYQQAMAADAKQAEALRIAEEQKLAAAAREQLDGMIATRLSRDSGRAMIDTPTTSMSTSSSTDSSKPKGKHDLSAWRYAELRDAINTSTDMDLLLACKEEFHRRLRIYNAWKSRNQSECDSAAAPRAPNAVYANAQKRSIIAPQVNPALTMQRYFKVPFTRPADIYKTNNNNGLITDSRAVQNGLWYAHFNGQWIQRQIEMHPNKTPVLLVAGRDDLRMCEIPLDQTGLTRKKGAEILESEFETVWLHLGGAPTQKWRP
;
A
#
# COMPACT_ATOMS: atom_id res chain seq x y z
N MET A 1 88.10 8.06 13.44
CA MET A 1 87.60 8.68 12.18
C MET A 1 86.38 7.96 11.60
N HIS A 2 86.32 6.63 11.54
CA HIS A 2 85.17 5.88 10.99
C HIS A 2 83.85 6.02 11.77
N LEU A 3 83.89 6.01 13.11
CA LEU A 3 82.67 6.12 13.93
C LEU A 3 81.96 7.49 13.76
N ARG A 4 82.73 8.57 13.63
CA ARG A 4 82.21 9.93 13.41
C ARG A 4 81.60 10.10 12.02
N ARG A 5 82.11 9.38 11.01
CA ARG A 5 81.52 9.34 9.65
C ARG A 5 80.19 8.58 9.65
N LYS A 6 80.13 7.41 10.32
CA LYS A 6 78.90 6.62 10.45
C LYS A 6 77.79 7.37 11.19
N GLN A 7 78.13 8.10 12.26
CA GLN A 7 77.16 8.94 12.98
C GLN A 7 76.68 10.15 12.17
N LEU A 8 77.49 10.66 11.24
CA LEU A 8 77.10 11.76 10.36
C LEU A 8 76.14 11.27 9.27
N GLU A 9 76.40 10.08 8.73
CA GLU A 9 75.59 9.43 7.70
C GLU A 9 74.21 9.00 8.25
N GLU A 10 74.17 8.42 9.45
CA GLU A 10 72.92 8.09 10.15
C GLU A 10 72.10 9.34 10.50
N LYS A 11 72.75 10.47 10.81
CA LYS A 11 72.06 11.75 11.00
C LYS A 11 71.46 12.29 9.71
N ARG A 12 72.18 12.17 8.58
CA ARG A 12 71.68 12.58 7.26
C ARG A 12 70.49 11.73 6.81
N GLU A 13 70.58 10.41 6.99
CA GLU A 13 69.50 9.50 6.63
C GLU A 13 68.24 9.77 7.47
N LYS A 14 68.40 10.04 8.77
CA LYS A 14 67.28 10.40 9.65
C LYS A 14 66.64 11.74 9.29
N GLU A 15 67.44 12.69 8.79
CA GLU A 15 66.95 13.98 8.30
C GLU A 15 66.21 13.82 6.97
N GLU A 16 66.72 13.01 6.05
CA GLU A 16 66.05 12.65 4.79
C GLU A 16 64.74 11.90 5.04
N GLN A 17 64.71 10.95 5.98
CA GLN A 17 63.48 10.26 6.36
C GLN A 17 62.45 11.20 6.98
N ARG A 18 62.88 12.17 7.81
CA ARG A 18 61.98 13.20 8.36
C ARG A 18 61.42 14.10 7.26
N TYR A 19 62.25 14.48 6.29
CA TYR A 19 61.82 15.28 5.16
C TYR A 19 60.81 14.51 4.28
N GLN A 20 61.08 13.24 3.98
CA GLN A 20 60.15 12.38 3.23
C GLN A 20 58.83 12.17 3.98
N GLN A 21 58.87 11.97 5.29
CA GLN A 21 57.66 11.85 6.13
C GLN A 21 56.87 13.16 6.17
N ALA A 22 57.54 14.32 6.24
CA ALA A 22 56.88 15.62 6.18
C ALA A 22 56.18 15.85 4.83
N MET A 23 56.85 15.51 3.72
CA MET A 23 56.26 15.58 2.37
C MET A 23 55.08 14.62 2.20
N ALA A 24 55.17 13.40 2.73
CA ALA A 24 54.09 12.43 2.69
C ALA A 24 52.89 12.84 3.57
N ALA A 25 53.15 13.50 4.71
CA ALA A 25 52.10 14.04 5.57
C ALA A 25 51.37 15.21 4.90
N ASP A 26 52.11 16.11 4.25
CA ASP A 26 51.56 17.23 3.48
C ASP A 26 50.72 16.73 2.29
N ALA A 27 51.22 15.74 1.54
CA ALA A 27 50.47 15.11 0.45
C ALA A 27 49.16 14.46 0.93
N LYS A 28 49.18 13.77 2.08
CA LYS A 28 47.97 13.19 2.68
C LYS A 28 46.99 14.25 3.17
N GLN A 29 47.47 15.36 3.74
CA GLN A 29 46.62 16.46 4.14
C GLN A 29 45.96 17.13 2.93
N ALA A 30 46.70 17.33 1.84
CA ALA A 30 46.15 17.86 0.59
C ALA A 30 45.10 16.93 -0.02
N GLU A 31 45.33 15.62 -0.03
CA GLU A 31 44.36 14.64 -0.52
C GLU A 31 43.10 14.58 0.36
N ALA A 32 43.26 14.62 1.69
CA ALA A 32 42.15 14.66 2.63
C ALA A 32 41.28 15.92 2.45
N LEU A 33 41.89 17.07 2.21
CA LEU A 33 41.17 18.32 1.92
C LEU A 33 40.38 18.21 0.60
N ARG A 34 40.98 17.61 -0.44
CA ARG A 34 40.31 17.41 -1.73
C ARG A 34 39.10 16.49 -1.62
N ILE A 35 39.23 15.39 -0.86
CA ILE A 35 38.13 14.46 -0.59
C ILE A 35 37.03 15.14 0.24
N ALA A 36 37.41 15.94 1.26
CA ALA A 36 36.44 16.67 2.07
C ALA A 36 35.67 17.72 1.24
N GLU A 37 36.33 18.39 0.31
CA GLU A 37 35.69 19.34 -0.61
C GLU A 37 34.72 18.62 -1.57
N GLU A 38 35.13 17.50 -2.14
CA GLU A 38 34.28 16.67 -3.01
C GLU A 38 33.04 16.15 -2.26
N GLN A 39 33.22 15.68 -1.02
CA GLN A 39 32.12 15.25 -0.15
C GLN A 39 31.16 16.39 0.17
N LYS A 40 31.68 17.59 0.44
CA LYS A 40 30.86 18.78 0.70
C LYS A 40 30.05 19.19 -0.53
N LEU A 41 30.64 19.10 -1.72
CA LEU A 41 29.98 19.42 -2.98
C LEU A 41 28.91 18.38 -3.33
N ALA A 42 29.18 17.09 -3.09
CA ALA A 42 28.20 16.01 -3.22
C ALA A 42 27.04 16.16 -2.21
N ALA A 43 27.33 16.55 -0.97
CA ALA A 43 26.32 16.83 0.04
C ALA A 43 25.44 18.03 -0.34
N ALA A 44 26.04 19.11 -0.85
CA ALA A 44 25.30 20.27 -1.35
C ALA A 44 24.43 19.93 -2.57
N ALA A 45 24.92 19.09 -3.50
CA ALA A 45 24.13 18.61 -4.63
C ALA A 45 22.94 17.75 -4.17
N ARG A 46 23.15 16.89 -3.15
CA ARG A 46 22.07 16.12 -2.53
C ARG A 46 21.05 17.03 -1.85
N GLU A 47 21.50 18.06 -1.12
CA GLU A 47 20.62 19.04 -0.49
C GLU A 47 19.83 19.85 -1.53
N GLN A 48 20.42 20.20 -2.68
CA GLN A 48 19.69 20.82 -3.79
C GLN A 48 18.63 19.91 -4.38
N LEU A 49 18.95 18.62 -4.56
CA LEU A 49 17.99 17.63 -5.06
C LEU A 49 16.86 17.42 -4.04
N ASP A 50 17.19 17.29 -2.76
CA ASP A 50 16.21 17.18 -1.67
C ASP A 50 15.37 18.46 -1.55
N GLY A 51 15.96 19.64 -1.74
CA GLY A 51 15.27 20.94 -1.80
C GLY A 51 14.36 21.08 -3.02
N MET A 52 14.76 20.56 -4.18
CA MET A 52 13.93 20.47 -5.38
C MET A 52 12.77 19.52 -5.16
N ILE A 53 13.00 18.36 -4.55
CA ILE A 53 11.97 17.38 -4.18
C ILE A 53 11.03 17.98 -3.15
N ALA A 54 11.53 18.66 -2.12
CA ALA A 54 10.73 19.34 -1.10
C ALA A 54 9.91 20.50 -1.70
N THR A 55 10.47 21.27 -2.63
CA THR A 55 9.75 22.33 -3.36
C THR A 55 8.69 21.73 -4.28
N ARG A 56 8.98 20.60 -4.94
CA ARG A 56 8.00 19.84 -5.73
C ARG A 56 6.89 19.30 -4.83
N LEU A 57 7.24 18.67 -3.70
CA LEU A 57 6.32 18.17 -2.69
C LEU A 57 5.56 19.28 -1.98
N SER A 58 6.04 20.52 -1.94
CA SER A 58 5.33 21.67 -1.36
C SER A 58 4.39 22.30 -2.38
N ARG A 59 4.81 22.46 -3.65
CA ARG A 59 3.92 22.84 -4.77
C ARG A 59 2.87 21.77 -5.02
N ASP A 60 3.23 20.49 -4.84
CA ASP A 60 2.36 19.33 -4.99
C ASP A 60 1.67 18.94 -3.67
N SER A 61 2.07 19.44 -2.50
CA SER A 61 1.20 19.36 -1.30
C SER A 61 0.00 20.30 -1.42
N GLY A 62 0.10 21.33 -2.26
CA GLY A 62 -1.04 22.14 -2.71
C GLY A 62 -1.79 21.57 -3.93
N ARG A 63 -1.25 20.57 -4.63
CA ARG A 63 -1.79 20.05 -5.92
C ARG A 63 -2.12 18.56 -5.95
N ALA A 64 -1.53 17.76 -5.07
CA ALA A 64 -2.01 16.44 -4.65
C ALA A 64 -3.34 16.53 -3.86
N MET A 65 -3.86 17.75 -3.69
CA MET A 65 -5.21 18.06 -3.23
C MET A 65 -6.03 18.92 -4.20
N ILE A 66 -5.55 19.27 -5.40
CA ILE A 66 -6.38 19.87 -6.46
C ILE A 66 -5.65 19.80 -7.82
N ASP A 67 -6.19 18.99 -8.74
CA ASP A 67 -6.22 19.28 -10.18
C ASP A 67 -6.97 18.17 -10.92
N THR A 68 -8.28 18.36 -11.01
CA THR A 68 -9.01 18.09 -12.26
C THR A 68 -8.75 19.27 -13.21
N PRO A 69 -8.44 19.05 -14.50
CA PRO A 69 -8.39 20.14 -15.46
C PRO A 69 -9.82 20.60 -15.76
N THR A 70 -10.10 21.89 -15.55
CA THR A 70 -11.22 22.60 -16.19
C THR A 70 -10.67 23.92 -16.71
N THR A 71 -10.45 23.97 -18.01
CA THR A 71 -10.39 25.18 -18.86
C THR A 71 -11.77 25.88 -18.73
N SER A 72 -11.96 27.19 -18.53
CA SER A 72 -11.32 28.38 -19.09
C SER A 72 -11.86 29.65 -18.41
N MET A 73 -11.01 30.69 -18.39
CA MET A 73 -11.30 32.12 -18.55
C MET A 73 -12.24 32.85 -17.56
N SER A 74 -11.60 33.79 -16.85
CA SER A 74 -12.06 35.15 -16.50
C SER A 74 -12.80 35.42 -15.19
N THR A 75 -12.03 36.12 -14.34
CA THR A 75 -12.39 37.29 -13.50
C THR A 75 -13.19 37.14 -12.21
N SER A 76 -12.66 37.84 -11.20
CA SER A 76 -13.22 38.27 -9.91
C SER A 76 -13.05 37.33 -8.71
N SER A 77 -12.22 37.83 -7.79
CA SER A 77 -12.22 37.68 -6.34
C SER A 77 -13.42 37.00 -5.70
N SER A 78 -13.17 36.01 -4.84
CA SER A 78 -13.54 35.97 -3.41
C SER A 78 -13.58 34.52 -2.92
N THR A 79 -12.77 34.24 -1.90
CA THR A 79 -13.02 33.28 -0.81
C THR A 79 -14.24 32.35 -0.93
N ASP A 80 -14.03 31.05 -1.17
CA ASP A 80 -14.79 30.05 -0.40
C ASP A 80 -14.07 28.69 -0.36
N SER A 81 -13.95 28.18 0.86
CA SER A 81 -13.30 26.94 1.25
C SER A 81 -14.36 26.08 1.94
N SER A 82 -15.00 25.17 1.22
CA SER A 82 -16.12 24.41 1.76
C SER A 82 -16.25 23.00 1.14
N LYS A 83 -15.23 22.15 1.34
CA LYS A 83 -15.50 20.70 1.43
C LYS A 83 -16.00 20.40 2.84
N PRO A 84 -17.11 19.66 3.02
CA PRO A 84 -17.63 19.37 4.34
C PRO A 84 -16.63 18.46 5.05
N LYS A 85 -15.93 19.01 6.03
CA LYS A 85 -15.19 18.23 7.02
C LYS A 85 -16.21 17.29 7.66
N GLY A 86 -15.99 15.98 7.58
CA GLY A 86 -16.68 15.05 8.48
C GLY A 86 -16.55 15.60 9.90
N LYS A 87 -17.62 15.52 10.70
CA LYS A 87 -17.73 16.21 11.99
C LYS A 87 -16.55 15.93 12.94
N HIS A 88 -15.82 14.85 12.71
CA HIS A 88 -14.61 14.48 13.42
C HIS A 88 -13.45 14.28 12.43
N ASP A 89 -12.52 15.23 12.39
CA ASP A 89 -11.23 15.05 11.72
C ASP A 89 -10.25 14.38 12.70
N LEU A 90 -10.15 13.05 12.61
CA LEU A 90 -9.27 12.24 13.47
C LEU A 90 -7.91 11.94 12.80
N SER A 91 -7.59 12.64 11.70
CA SER A 91 -6.34 12.52 10.95
C SER A 91 -5.10 12.71 11.83
N ALA A 92 -5.17 13.61 12.82
CA ALA A 92 -4.07 13.94 13.73
C ALA A 92 -3.98 13.03 14.98
N TRP A 93 -4.99 12.18 15.23
CA TRP A 93 -5.10 11.45 16.50
C TRP A 93 -4.07 10.33 16.62
N ARG A 94 -3.60 10.02 17.82
CA ARG A 94 -2.69 8.88 18.05
C ARG A 94 -3.47 7.57 18.18
N TYR A 95 -2.79 6.44 17.99
CA TYR A 95 -3.41 5.12 18.19
C TYR A 95 -4.00 4.96 19.60
N ALA A 96 -3.32 5.51 20.61
CA ALA A 96 -3.80 5.51 21.99
C ALA A 96 -5.14 6.26 22.12
N GLU A 97 -5.29 7.42 21.48
CA GLU A 97 -6.49 8.27 21.52
C GLU A 97 -7.65 7.62 20.76
N LEU A 98 -7.38 7.01 19.60
CA LEU A 98 -8.38 6.25 18.85
C LEU A 98 -8.87 5.03 19.64
N ARG A 99 -7.95 4.30 20.30
CA ARG A 99 -8.28 3.15 21.13
C ARG A 99 -9.08 3.56 22.37
N ASP A 100 -8.70 4.66 23.00
CA ASP A 100 -9.37 5.16 24.20
C ASP A 100 -10.79 5.62 23.87
N ALA A 101 -10.98 6.40 22.80
CA ALA A 101 -12.30 6.79 22.33
C ALA A 101 -13.19 5.59 21.98
N ILE A 102 -12.64 4.53 21.38
CA ILE A 102 -13.41 3.31 21.10
C ILE A 102 -13.88 2.61 22.39
N ASN A 103 -13.09 2.63 23.45
CA ASN A 103 -13.40 1.93 24.69
C ASN A 103 -14.24 2.77 25.68
N THR A 104 -14.19 4.09 25.58
CA THR A 104 -14.81 5.01 26.56
C THR A 104 -15.97 5.81 25.99
N SER A 105 -16.04 6.03 24.68
CA SER A 105 -17.12 6.82 24.07
C SER A 105 -18.28 5.93 23.61
N THR A 106 -19.49 6.49 23.71
CA THR A 106 -20.73 5.90 23.19
C THR A 106 -21.31 6.68 22.01
N ASP A 107 -20.56 7.67 21.50
CA ASP A 107 -20.99 8.47 20.35
C ASP A 107 -20.81 7.68 19.05
N MET A 108 -21.93 7.34 18.42
CA MET A 108 -21.97 6.51 17.22
C MET A 108 -21.23 7.15 16.04
N ASP A 109 -21.35 8.47 15.86
CA ASP A 109 -20.71 9.18 14.73
C ASP A 109 -19.18 9.23 14.92
N LEU A 110 -18.73 9.39 16.16
CA LEU A 110 -17.31 9.38 16.54
C LEU A 110 -16.69 7.99 16.36
N LEU A 111 -17.37 6.92 16.80
CA LEU A 111 -16.89 5.54 16.65
C LEU A 111 -16.75 5.14 15.18
N LEU A 112 -17.71 5.55 14.34
CA LEU A 112 -17.64 5.39 12.89
C LEU A 112 -16.41 6.10 12.31
N ALA A 113 -16.17 7.36 12.71
CA ALA A 113 -14.99 8.11 12.28
C ALA A 113 -13.68 7.45 12.75
N CYS A 114 -13.60 6.92 13.98
CA CYS A 114 -12.44 6.21 14.50
C CYS A 114 -12.13 4.95 13.67
N LYS A 115 -13.17 4.19 13.31
CA LYS A 115 -13.06 3.00 12.45
C LYS A 115 -12.56 3.37 11.06
N GLU A 116 -13.06 4.46 10.48
CA GLU A 116 -12.65 4.94 9.16
C GLU A 116 -11.19 5.41 9.13
N GLU A 117 -10.73 6.12 10.16
CA GLU A 117 -9.31 6.55 10.27
C GLU A 117 -8.38 5.36 10.49
N PHE A 118 -8.79 4.35 11.25
CA PHE A 118 -8.03 3.11 11.38
C PHE A 118 -7.84 2.43 10.01
N HIS A 119 -8.91 2.26 9.25
CA HIS A 119 -8.84 1.69 7.90
C HIS A 119 -8.07 2.57 6.91
N ARG A 120 -8.16 3.91 7.02
CA ARG A 120 -7.38 4.83 6.20
C ARG A 120 -5.88 4.68 6.45
N ARG A 121 -5.45 4.63 7.71
CA ARG A 121 -4.05 4.42 8.08
C ARG A 121 -3.54 3.04 7.69
N LEU A 122 -4.35 2.01 7.90
CA LEU A 122 -4.02 0.65 7.49
C LEU A 122 -3.81 0.54 5.97
N ARG A 123 -4.64 1.24 5.17
CA ARG A 123 -4.45 1.33 3.72
C ARG A 123 -3.15 1.99 3.32
N ILE A 124 -2.82 3.13 3.95
CA ILE A 124 -1.57 3.84 3.66
C ILE A 124 -0.37 2.97 4.02
N TYR A 125 -0.42 2.30 5.17
CA TYR A 125 0.61 1.35 5.58
C TYR A 125 0.73 0.18 4.60
N ASN A 126 -0.38 -0.42 4.19
CA ASN A 126 -0.37 -1.52 3.22
C ASN A 126 0.15 -1.09 1.84
N ALA A 127 -0.23 0.09 1.36
CA ALA A 127 0.25 0.64 0.09
C ALA A 127 1.74 1.03 0.13
N TRP A 128 2.19 1.57 1.26
CA TRP A 128 3.61 1.82 1.52
C TRP A 128 4.39 0.51 1.59
N LYS A 129 3.85 -0.47 2.34
CA LYS A 129 4.44 -1.80 2.50
C LYS A 129 4.53 -2.54 1.18
N SER A 130 3.47 -2.57 0.37
CA SER A 130 3.49 -3.22 -0.95
C SER A 130 4.48 -2.58 -1.92
N ARG A 131 4.69 -1.25 -1.83
CA ARG A 131 5.71 -0.52 -2.62
C ARG A 131 7.14 -0.78 -2.18
N ASN A 132 7.33 -1.10 -0.90
CA ASN A 132 8.67 -1.28 -0.32
C ASN A 132 9.03 -2.75 -0.05
N GLN A 133 8.08 -3.67 -0.24
CA GLN A 133 8.26 -5.11 -0.03
C GLN A 133 8.63 -5.86 -1.31
N SER A 134 8.71 -5.19 -2.46
CA SER A 134 9.06 -5.78 -3.76
C SER A 134 10.50 -6.28 -3.87
N GLU A 135 11.38 -5.98 -2.91
CA GLU A 135 12.73 -6.57 -2.84
C GLU A 135 12.77 -7.91 -2.09
N CYS A 136 11.71 -8.33 -1.37
CA CYS A 136 11.77 -9.48 -0.46
C CYS A 136 10.85 -10.67 -0.80
N ASP A 137 9.64 -10.46 -1.34
CA ASP A 137 8.63 -11.53 -1.38
C ASP A 137 7.91 -11.71 -2.74
N SER A 138 8.59 -12.25 -3.74
CA SER A 138 8.02 -12.61 -5.06
C SER A 138 7.12 -13.88 -5.04
N ALA A 139 6.47 -14.24 -3.93
CA ALA A 139 5.81 -15.55 -3.78
C ALA A 139 4.41 -15.55 -3.11
N ALA A 140 3.74 -14.41 -2.95
CA ALA A 140 2.39 -14.39 -2.37
C ALA A 140 1.30 -14.59 -3.44
N ALA A 141 0.47 -15.63 -3.28
CA ALA A 141 -0.69 -15.90 -4.12
C ALA A 141 -1.70 -14.73 -4.12
N PRO A 142 -2.45 -14.52 -5.23
CA PRO A 142 -3.40 -13.42 -5.34
C PRO A 142 -4.53 -13.53 -4.29
N ARG A 143 -4.73 -12.46 -3.51
CA ARG A 143 -5.69 -12.37 -2.37
C ARG A 143 -7.14 -12.10 -2.76
N ALA A 144 -7.37 -11.89 -4.06
CA ALA A 144 -8.68 -11.76 -4.68
C ALA A 144 -8.57 -12.14 -6.17
N PRO A 145 -9.68 -12.50 -6.84
CA PRO A 145 -9.67 -12.84 -8.26
C PRO A 145 -9.09 -11.72 -9.15
N ASN A 146 -8.36 -12.10 -10.20
CA ASN A 146 -7.81 -11.15 -11.17
C ASN A 146 -8.88 -10.25 -11.81
N ALA A 147 -10.13 -10.71 -11.92
CA ALA A 147 -11.24 -9.90 -12.41
C ALA A 147 -11.54 -8.69 -11.50
N VAL A 148 -11.34 -8.82 -10.18
CA VAL A 148 -11.51 -7.73 -9.22
C VAL A 148 -10.40 -6.70 -9.40
N TYR A 149 -9.14 -7.14 -9.47
CA TYR A 149 -7.99 -6.25 -9.71
C TYR A 149 -8.03 -5.57 -11.09
N ALA A 150 -8.36 -6.30 -12.14
CA ALA A 150 -8.46 -5.75 -13.50
C ALA A 150 -9.56 -4.70 -13.62
N ASN A 151 -10.66 -4.84 -12.88
CA ASN A 151 -11.72 -3.83 -12.84
C ASN A 151 -11.33 -2.60 -12.02
N ALA A 152 -10.54 -2.77 -10.96
CA ALA A 152 -9.99 -1.65 -10.19
C ALA A 152 -9.03 -0.80 -11.03
N GLN A 153 -8.18 -1.44 -11.84
CA GLN A 153 -7.22 -0.76 -12.71
C GLN A 153 -7.87 0.01 -13.88
N LYS A 154 -9.07 -0.39 -14.32
CA LYS A 154 -9.78 0.20 -15.46
C LYS A 154 -10.51 1.51 -15.16
N ARG A 155 -10.47 2.04 -13.94
CA ARG A 155 -11.24 3.23 -13.57
C ARG A 155 -10.41 4.50 -13.54
N SER A 156 -10.93 5.55 -14.21
CA SER A 156 -10.77 6.94 -13.76
C SER A 156 -11.75 7.20 -12.62
N ILE A 157 -11.34 8.02 -11.66
CA ILE A 157 -12.02 8.28 -10.40
C ILE A 157 -13.35 9.01 -10.67
N ILE A 158 -14.45 8.27 -10.83
CA ILE A 158 -15.80 8.82 -10.80
C ILE A 158 -16.13 9.10 -9.33
N ALA A 159 -16.47 10.34 -9.02
CA ALA A 159 -16.71 10.83 -7.67
C ALA A 159 -17.69 9.92 -6.87
N PRO A 160 -17.43 9.72 -5.57
CA PRO A 160 -18.32 8.97 -4.70
C PRO A 160 -19.63 9.75 -4.61
N GLN A 161 -20.65 9.26 -5.29
CA GLN A 161 -22.02 9.56 -4.88
C GLN A 161 -22.08 9.15 -3.41
N VAL A 162 -22.39 10.07 -2.48
CA VAL A 162 -22.67 9.73 -1.09
C VAL A 162 -23.90 8.80 -1.08
N ASN A 163 -23.62 7.51 -1.19
CA ASN A 163 -24.58 6.46 -1.47
C ASN A 163 -24.89 5.77 -0.13
N PRO A 164 -26.13 5.34 0.16
CA PRO A 164 -26.51 4.51 1.33
C PRO A 164 -25.65 3.26 1.60
N ALA A 165 -24.63 2.99 0.78
CA ALA A 165 -23.62 1.95 0.87
C ALA A 165 -22.53 2.15 1.95
N LEU A 166 -22.63 3.11 2.89
CA LEU A 166 -21.66 3.21 4.00
C LEU A 166 -21.95 2.22 5.13
N THR A 167 -23.19 1.76 5.28
CA THR A 167 -23.60 0.82 6.33
C THR A 167 -24.35 -0.42 5.80
N MET A 168 -24.60 -0.49 4.49
CA MET A 168 -25.36 -1.58 3.88
C MET A 168 -24.51 -2.85 3.76
N GLN A 169 -25.03 -3.98 4.26
CA GLN A 169 -24.41 -5.28 4.06
C GLN A 169 -24.67 -5.75 2.63
N ARG A 170 -23.61 -6.04 1.88
CA ARG A 170 -23.70 -6.49 0.48
C ARG A 170 -22.89 -7.76 0.27
N TYR A 171 -23.44 -8.69 -0.49
CA TYR A 171 -22.87 -10.02 -0.66
C TYR A 171 -22.60 -10.28 -2.14
N PHE A 172 -21.45 -10.85 -2.44
CA PHE A 172 -21.02 -11.09 -3.81
C PHE A 172 -20.45 -12.50 -4.01
N LYS A 173 -20.61 -13.01 -5.23
CA LYS A 173 -20.09 -14.28 -5.73
C LYS A 173 -19.41 -14.05 -7.07
N VAL A 174 -18.15 -14.49 -7.18
CA VAL A 174 -17.33 -14.32 -8.39
C VAL A 174 -16.63 -15.64 -8.72
N PRO A 175 -16.90 -16.22 -9.89
CA PRO A 175 -16.09 -17.32 -10.40
C PRO A 175 -14.74 -16.79 -10.91
N PHE A 176 -13.67 -17.56 -10.71
CA PHE A 176 -12.34 -17.24 -11.22
C PHE A 176 -11.62 -18.48 -11.75
N THR A 177 -10.86 -18.31 -12.84
CA THR A 177 -10.01 -19.35 -13.41
C THR A 177 -8.60 -19.25 -12.82
N ARG A 178 -7.97 -20.39 -12.53
CA ARG A 178 -6.53 -20.38 -12.22
C ARG A 178 -5.74 -20.18 -13.52
N PRO A 179 -4.70 -19.34 -13.53
CA PRO A 179 -3.83 -19.17 -14.70
C PRO A 179 -3.29 -20.50 -15.25
N ALA A 180 -2.97 -21.47 -14.39
CA ALA A 180 -2.52 -22.81 -14.79
C ALA A 180 -3.53 -23.60 -15.64
N ASP A 181 -4.83 -23.31 -15.49
CA ASP A 181 -5.90 -23.98 -16.24
C ASP A 181 -6.17 -23.27 -17.59
N ILE A 182 -5.75 -22.01 -17.73
CA ILE A 182 -5.87 -21.22 -18.98
C ILE A 182 -4.91 -21.75 -20.07
N TYR A 183 -3.71 -22.20 -19.70
CA TYR A 183 -2.74 -22.72 -20.69
C TYR A 183 -3.12 -24.10 -21.24
N LYS A 184 -3.90 -24.89 -20.48
CA LYS A 184 -4.38 -26.22 -20.93
C LYS A 184 -5.48 -26.13 -21.98
N THR A 185 -6.28 -25.05 -21.97
CA THR A 185 -7.39 -24.89 -22.92
C THR A 185 -6.96 -24.41 -24.31
N ASN A 186 -5.80 -23.76 -24.45
CA ASN A 186 -5.34 -23.22 -25.75
C ASN A 186 -4.60 -24.24 -26.62
N ASN A 187 -4.14 -25.36 -26.06
CA ASN A 187 -3.29 -26.33 -26.77
C ASN A 187 -4.05 -27.52 -27.35
N ASN A 188 -5.35 -27.67 -27.04
CA ASN A 188 -6.19 -28.72 -27.59
C ASN A 188 -7.13 -28.16 -28.64
N ASN A 189 -6.83 -28.49 -29.89
CA ASN A 189 -7.62 -28.19 -31.08
C ASN A 189 -9.05 -28.74 -30.95
N GLY A 190 -10.00 -27.89 -30.55
CA GLY A 190 -11.43 -27.95 -30.93
C GLY A 190 -12.27 -29.20 -30.65
N LEU A 191 -11.75 -30.26 -30.02
CA LEU A 191 -12.53 -31.47 -29.75
C LEU A 191 -13.03 -31.49 -28.30
N ILE A 192 -14.24 -30.98 -28.12
CA ILE A 192 -14.96 -30.94 -26.86
C ILE A 192 -15.55 -32.33 -26.63
N THR A 193 -14.84 -33.22 -25.91
CA THR A 193 -15.36 -34.55 -25.55
C THR A 193 -15.63 -34.74 -24.07
N ASP A 194 -15.43 -33.72 -23.23
CA ASP A 194 -15.85 -33.84 -21.84
C ASP A 194 -16.23 -32.48 -21.26
N SER A 195 -17.50 -32.35 -20.87
CA SER A 195 -18.05 -31.20 -20.13
C SER A 195 -17.54 -31.13 -18.68
N ARG A 196 -16.36 -31.71 -18.41
CA ARG A 196 -15.62 -31.54 -17.17
C ARG A 196 -14.97 -30.16 -17.20
N ALA A 197 -15.86 -29.20 -17.03
CA ALA A 197 -15.68 -27.77 -17.03
C ALA A 197 -14.31 -27.33 -16.53
N VAL A 198 -13.76 -26.31 -17.19
CA VAL A 198 -12.74 -25.43 -16.62
C VAL A 198 -13.02 -25.28 -15.13
N GLN A 199 -12.15 -25.84 -14.30
CA GLN A 199 -12.34 -25.95 -12.86
C GLN A 199 -12.21 -24.55 -12.25
N ASN A 200 -13.30 -23.80 -12.33
CA ASN A 200 -13.38 -22.43 -11.84
C ASN A 200 -13.40 -22.48 -10.31
N GLY A 201 -12.47 -21.77 -9.69
CA GLY A 201 -12.58 -21.40 -8.29
C GLY A 201 -13.75 -20.46 -8.10
N LEU A 202 -14.27 -20.44 -6.87
CA LEU A 202 -15.39 -19.60 -6.50
C LEU A 202 -15.00 -18.72 -5.33
N TRP A 203 -15.24 -17.43 -5.47
CA TRP A 203 -14.92 -16.44 -4.47
C TRP A 203 -16.21 -15.81 -3.98
N TYR A 204 -16.43 -15.81 -2.67
CA TYR A 204 -17.54 -15.11 -2.04
C TYR A 204 -17.01 -13.99 -1.16
N ALA A 205 -17.71 -12.87 -1.13
CA ALA A 205 -17.35 -11.73 -0.32
C ALA A 205 -18.57 -11.07 0.29
N HIS A 206 -18.46 -10.75 1.57
CA HIS A 206 -19.42 -9.98 2.33
C HIS A 206 -18.79 -8.63 2.67
N PHE A 207 -19.39 -7.56 2.18
CA PHE A 207 -18.98 -6.18 2.45
C PHE A 207 -19.94 -5.54 3.45
N ASN A 208 -19.37 -4.94 4.50
CA ASN A 208 -20.06 -4.02 5.38
C ASN A 208 -19.78 -2.61 4.89
N GLY A 209 -20.74 -2.08 4.13
CA GLY A 209 -20.58 -0.86 3.37
C GLY A 209 -19.46 -0.96 2.35
N GLN A 210 -18.38 -0.21 2.57
CA GLN A 210 -17.27 -0.12 1.64
C GLN A 210 -16.21 -1.21 1.81
N TRP A 211 -16.19 -1.88 2.96
CA TRP A 211 -15.10 -2.75 3.40
C TRP A 211 -15.54 -4.20 3.50
N ILE A 212 -14.65 -5.12 3.13
CA ILE A 212 -14.92 -6.55 3.27
C ILE A 212 -14.88 -6.95 4.75
N GLN A 213 -15.82 -7.79 5.16
CA GLN A 213 -15.98 -8.28 6.52
C GLN A 213 -15.76 -9.80 6.60
N ARG A 214 -16.21 -10.54 5.57
CA ARG A 214 -15.99 -11.99 5.45
C ARG A 214 -15.70 -12.35 4.00
N GLN A 215 -14.86 -13.36 3.80
CA GLN A 215 -14.44 -13.84 2.49
C GLN A 215 -14.36 -15.36 2.49
N ILE A 216 -14.80 -15.97 1.40
CA ILE A 216 -14.69 -17.42 1.16
C ILE A 216 -13.96 -17.63 -0.15
N GLU A 217 -12.89 -18.41 -0.11
CA GLU A 217 -12.17 -18.87 -1.30
C GLU A 217 -12.34 -20.37 -1.45
N MET A 218 -13.05 -20.78 -2.49
CA MET A 218 -13.21 -22.18 -2.85
C MET A 218 -12.36 -22.47 -4.08
N HIS A 219 -11.47 -23.44 -3.97
CA HIS A 219 -10.75 -23.99 -5.11
C HIS A 219 -11.20 -25.43 -5.37
N PRO A 220 -11.33 -25.89 -6.62
CA PRO A 220 -11.82 -27.24 -6.93
C PRO A 220 -10.98 -28.38 -6.33
N ASN A 221 -9.69 -28.11 -6.04
CA ASN A 221 -8.73 -29.10 -5.53
C ASN A 221 -8.13 -28.70 -4.18
N LYS A 222 -8.71 -27.75 -3.44
CA LYS A 222 -8.26 -27.38 -2.10
C LYS A 222 -9.44 -27.28 -1.14
N THR A 223 -9.15 -27.39 0.15
CA THR A 223 -10.13 -27.06 1.17
C THR A 223 -10.55 -25.59 1.04
N PRO A 224 -11.84 -25.30 1.22
CA PRO A 224 -12.33 -23.93 1.19
C PRO A 224 -11.71 -23.13 2.34
N VAL A 225 -11.33 -21.90 2.03
CA VAL A 225 -10.70 -20.99 2.99
C VAL A 225 -11.71 -19.94 3.39
N LEU A 226 -11.97 -19.84 4.70
CA LEU A 226 -12.83 -18.82 5.28
C LEU A 226 -11.95 -17.78 5.97
N LEU A 227 -12.21 -16.51 5.69
CA LEU A 227 -11.43 -15.39 6.19
C LEU A 227 -12.39 -14.36 6.81
N VAL A 228 -12.04 -13.85 7.98
CA VAL A 228 -12.83 -12.85 8.73
C VAL A 228 -12.00 -11.60 9.00
N ALA A 229 -12.60 -10.44 8.82
CA ALA A 229 -11.95 -9.16 9.09
C ALA A 229 -11.54 -9.04 10.57
N GLY A 230 -10.40 -8.40 10.81
CA GLY A 230 -9.72 -8.30 12.11
C GLY A 230 -8.80 -9.48 12.44
N ARG A 231 -9.09 -10.68 11.94
CA ARG A 231 -8.24 -11.88 12.12
C ARG A 231 -7.38 -12.16 10.90
N ASP A 232 -7.98 -12.08 9.72
CA ASP A 232 -7.40 -12.55 8.47
C ASP A 232 -7.14 -11.42 7.46
N ASP A 233 -7.09 -10.17 7.92
CA ASP A 233 -6.96 -8.97 7.08
C ASP A 233 -5.80 -9.04 6.08
N LEU A 234 -4.69 -9.68 6.47
CA LEU A 234 -3.51 -9.87 5.61
C LEU A 234 -3.75 -10.81 4.43
N ARG A 235 -4.84 -11.59 4.43
CA ARG A 235 -5.18 -12.56 3.37
C ARG A 235 -6.49 -12.20 2.64
N MET A 236 -7.20 -11.18 3.11
CA MET A 236 -8.46 -10.73 2.52
C MET A 236 -8.28 -9.68 1.43
N CYS A 237 -9.34 -9.44 0.67
CA CYS A 237 -9.40 -8.38 -0.33
C CYS A 237 -9.27 -6.99 0.33
N GLU A 238 -8.26 -6.24 -0.08
CA GLU A 238 -7.99 -4.89 0.43
C GLU A 238 -8.70 -3.79 -0.38
N ILE A 239 -9.37 -4.16 -1.48
CA ILE A 239 -9.99 -3.22 -2.40
C ILE A 239 -11.40 -2.87 -1.90
N PRO A 240 -11.73 -1.59 -1.75
CA PRO A 240 -13.06 -1.16 -1.35
C PRO A 240 -14.10 -1.49 -2.43
N LEU A 241 -15.35 -1.78 -2.03
CA LEU A 241 -16.41 -2.30 -2.90
C LEU A 241 -16.64 -1.49 -4.20
N ASP A 242 -16.50 -0.18 -4.13
CA ASP A 242 -16.67 0.79 -5.21
C ASP A 242 -15.62 0.55 -6.28
N GLN A 243 -14.37 0.29 -5.88
CA GLN A 243 -13.23 0.02 -6.74
C GLN A 243 -13.21 -1.42 -7.25
N THR A 244 -13.76 -2.38 -6.51
CA THR A 244 -13.80 -3.80 -6.96
C THR A 244 -14.59 -4.01 -8.26
N GLY A 245 -15.52 -3.10 -8.58
CA GLY A 245 -16.41 -3.23 -9.74
C GLY A 245 -17.48 -4.30 -9.61
N LEU A 246 -17.60 -4.96 -8.44
CA LEU A 246 -18.57 -6.03 -8.20
C LEU A 246 -20.01 -5.54 -8.36
N THR A 247 -20.29 -4.30 -7.95
CA THR A 247 -21.62 -3.67 -8.01
C THR A 247 -22.15 -3.45 -9.43
N ARG A 248 -21.27 -3.46 -10.44
CA ARG A 248 -21.63 -3.27 -11.86
C ARG A 248 -21.69 -4.59 -12.63
N LYS A 249 -21.16 -5.68 -12.04
CA LYS A 249 -21.12 -6.99 -12.69
C LYS A 249 -22.47 -7.70 -12.48
N LYS A 250 -23.24 -7.83 -13.57
CA LYS A 250 -24.54 -8.53 -13.55
C LYS A 250 -24.35 -9.96 -13.03
N GLY A 251 -25.15 -10.35 -12.03
CA GLY A 251 -25.10 -11.68 -11.40
C GLY A 251 -23.95 -11.90 -10.43
N ALA A 252 -23.18 -10.87 -10.07
CA ALA A 252 -22.17 -10.97 -9.02
C ALA A 252 -22.75 -10.74 -7.62
N GLU A 253 -23.78 -9.92 -7.48
CA GLU A 253 -24.45 -9.67 -6.19
C GLU A 253 -25.41 -10.83 -5.88
N ILE A 254 -25.34 -11.32 -4.63
CA ILE A 254 -26.12 -12.44 -4.10
C ILE A 254 -26.86 -12.02 -2.84
N LEU A 255 -27.79 -12.85 -2.38
CA LEU A 255 -28.55 -12.59 -1.15
C LEU A 255 -27.72 -12.93 0.09
N GLU A 256 -28.05 -12.30 1.23
CA GLU A 256 -27.49 -12.65 2.55
C GLU A 256 -27.68 -14.13 2.86
N SER A 257 -28.88 -14.66 2.61
CA SER A 257 -29.21 -16.06 2.87
C SER A 257 -28.34 -17.02 2.08
N GLU A 258 -28.02 -16.70 0.82
CA GLU A 258 -27.15 -17.52 -0.02
C GLU A 258 -25.71 -17.54 0.52
N PHE A 259 -25.20 -16.38 0.94
CA PHE A 259 -23.87 -16.31 1.55
C PHE A 259 -23.81 -17.05 2.88
N GLU A 260 -24.77 -16.80 3.78
CA GLU A 260 -24.81 -17.43 5.11
C GLU A 260 -24.96 -18.95 5.02
N THR A 261 -25.75 -19.44 4.06
CA THR A 261 -25.90 -20.89 3.83
C THR A 261 -24.56 -21.52 3.48
N VAL A 262 -23.79 -20.91 2.58
CA VAL A 262 -22.45 -21.41 2.21
C VAL A 262 -21.47 -21.24 3.38
N TRP A 263 -21.49 -20.09 4.06
CA TRP A 263 -20.62 -19.80 5.19
C TRP A 263 -20.78 -20.81 6.33
N LEU A 264 -22.03 -21.08 6.73
CA LEU A 264 -22.35 -22.06 7.77
C LEU A 264 -22.04 -23.49 7.34
N HIS A 265 -22.36 -23.85 6.09
CA HIS A 265 -22.06 -25.18 5.55
C HIS A 265 -20.56 -25.50 5.56
N LEU A 266 -19.72 -24.48 5.36
CA LEU A 266 -18.27 -24.59 5.38
C LEU A 266 -17.67 -24.45 6.80
N GLY A 267 -18.49 -24.39 7.84
CA GLY A 267 -18.06 -24.32 9.24
C GLY A 267 -17.72 -22.91 9.75
N GLY A 268 -18.16 -21.87 9.05
CA GLY A 268 -17.98 -20.48 9.48
C GLY A 268 -18.85 -20.13 10.68
N ALA A 269 -18.31 -19.34 11.61
CA ALA A 269 -19.06 -18.85 12.76
C ALA A 269 -20.15 -17.85 12.31
N PRO A 270 -21.38 -17.92 12.85
CA PRO A 270 -22.44 -16.98 12.50
C PRO A 270 -22.02 -15.55 12.83
N THR A 271 -22.54 -14.59 12.07
CA THR A 271 -22.35 -13.18 12.40
C THR A 271 -22.87 -12.91 13.80
N GLN A 272 -22.00 -12.46 14.70
CA GLN A 272 -22.40 -11.89 15.97
C GLN A 272 -23.15 -10.61 15.67
N LYS A 273 -24.47 -10.71 15.48
CA LYS A 273 -25.36 -9.56 15.53
C LYS A 273 -25.30 -9.09 16.97
N TRP A 274 -24.55 -8.01 17.20
CA TRP A 274 -24.51 -7.35 18.50
C TRP A 274 -25.95 -7.09 18.91
N ARG A 275 -26.39 -7.71 20.00
CA ARG A 275 -27.67 -7.42 20.64
C ARG A 275 -27.36 -6.51 21.82
N PRO A 276 -28.02 -5.35 21.93
CA PRO A 276 -27.86 -4.47 23.08
C PRO A 276 -28.17 -5.18 24.40
#